data_AF-A0A915MXH9-F1
#
_entry.id   AF-A0A915MXH9-F1
#
_cell.length_a   1.000
_cell.length_b   1.000
_cell.length_c   1.000
_cell.angle_alpha   90.00
_cell.angle_beta   90.00
_cell.angle_gamma   90.00
#
_symmetry.space_group_name_H-M   'P 1'
#
loop_
_entity.id
_entity.type
_entity.pdbx_description
1 polymer ?
#
loop_
_entity_poly.entity_id
_entity_poly.type
_entity_poly.pdbx_seq_one_letter_code
_entity_poly.pdbx_strand_id
1 'polypeptide(L)'
;MPLSSELKYFLHLIAFICWISLVEIFYGVLSFDFFRKSGNDFEDFGEEFNPIERYGTIVTILLYLIRLVSLLVLPQCICNSLGLVLFNGFKDKIKLKSTPLFAPFICFRVVTKGNFPELVKMNLEKNLQTCHEAGLESFIFEVVTDKSVNLPHCNRVREVVVPLDYRTKTGAKFKSRALQYCLEDKVNIFGDDDWIVHLDEETLLSVNSLNGILNFCEDGKHHFGQGVITYAQGEIVNWLTTLSDSFRVADDMGKLRFQFKVFHKPLFGWKGSFVVTNAGAEKKVSFDHGPEGSIAEDCFFSMVAFRDGYSFDFIEGEMHEKSPFTFWDFLQQRRRWLQGIFLTVHSKYIPFRCKFLLASSLYAWVTLPLTTLQIFLNPLLPLPKAFVLDFLVAFVGAVNLYMYIFGVIKSFSHKYRNNSWRLLIYTLAALVAIPFNIWIENMAVLMGICSNKFEFYVVNKDTRLINSQIV
;
A
#
# COMPACT_ATOMS: atom_id res chain seq x y z
N MET A 1 -7.42 -3.05 32.05
CA MET A 1 -7.15 -4.33 31.36
C MET A 1 -7.00 -4.08 29.86
N PRO A 2 -6.05 -4.73 29.18
CA PRO A 2 -5.93 -4.63 27.73
C PRO A 2 -7.18 -5.19 27.03
N LEU A 3 -7.79 -4.41 26.11
CA LEU A 3 -8.92 -4.86 25.29
C LEU A 3 -8.52 -6.11 24.46
N SER A 4 -9.43 -7.08 24.33
CA SER A 4 -9.26 -8.26 23.47
C SER A 4 -9.32 -7.89 21.98
N SER A 5 -8.77 -8.74 21.10
CA SER A 5 -8.82 -8.52 19.65
C SER A 5 -10.25 -8.42 19.12
N GLU A 6 -11.15 -9.27 19.61
CA GLU A 6 -12.55 -9.27 19.20
C GLU A 6 -13.29 -8.01 19.64
N LEU A 7 -13.00 -7.52 20.85
CA LEU A 7 -13.62 -6.27 21.32
C LEU A 7 -13.09 -5.05 20.56
N LYS A 8 -11.78 -4.98 20.28
CA LYS A 8 -11.21 -3.92 19.41
C LYS A 8 -11.87 -3.93 18.03
N TYR A 9 -12.07 -5.12 17.46
CA TYR A 9 -12.71 -5.28 16.17
C TYR A 9 -14.17 -4.84 16.19
N PHE A 10 -14.96 -5.29 17.16
CA PHE A 10 -16.35 -4.88 17.33
C PHE A 10 -16.49 -3.35 17.49
N LEU A 11 -15.64 -2.74 18.31
CA LEU A 11 -15.61 -1.28 18.48
C LEU A 11 -15.24 -0.56 17.19
N HIS A 12 -14.32 -1.11 16.40
CA HIS A 12 -13.99 -0.59 15.07
C HIS A 12 -15.19 -0.64 14.12
N LEU A 13 -15.95 -1.75 14.08
CA LEU A 13 -17.14 -1.86 13.24
C LEU A 13 -18.19 -0.80 13.58
N ILE A 14 -18.47 -0.62 14.88
CA ILE A 14 -19.37 0.44 15.35
C ILE A 14 -18.84 1.81 14.93
N ALA A 15 -17.56 2.09 15.21
CA ALA A 15 -16.95 3.36 14.88
C ALA A 15 -16.98 3.65 13.36
N PHE A 16 -16.79 2.63 12.52
CA PHE A 16 -16.85 2.78 11.07
C PHE A 16 -18.26 3.14 10.60
N ILE A 17 -19.29 2.41 11.03
CA ILE A 17 -20.69 2.68 10.67
C ILE A 17 -21.12 4.07 11.17
N CYS A 18 -20.81 4.40 12.43
CA CYS A 18 -21.11 5.71 13.01
C CYS A 18 -20.40 6.83 12.24
N TRP A 19 -19.15 6.62 11.83
CA TRP A 19 -18.38 7.60 11.06
C TRP A 19 -18.99 7.86 9.69
N ILE A 20 -19.29 6.81 8.92
CA ILE A 20 -19.95 6.95 7.61
C ILE A 20 -21.27 7.72 7.79
N SER A 21 -22.11 7.30 8.74
CA SER A 21 -23.41 7.94 9.00
C SER A 21 -23.25 9.41 9.38
N LEU A 22 -22.27 9.75 10.23
CA LEU A 22 -21.98 11.13 10.64
C LEU A 22 -21.57 12.00 9.44
N VAL A 23 -20.71 11.49 8.56
CA VAL A 23 -20.27 12.22 7.37
C VAL A 23 -21.44 12.41 6.40
N GLU A 24 -22.26 11.40 6.16
CA GLU A 24 -23.47 11.52 5.33
C GLU A 24 -24.47 12.56 5.85
N ILE A 25 -24.63 12.64 7.18
CA ILE A 25 -25.45 13.68 7.83
C ILE A 25 -24.81 15.06 7.67
N PHE A 26 -23.50 15.17 7.87
CA PHE A 26 -22.77 16.43 7.74
C PHE A 26 -22.83 17.00 6.32
N TYR A 27 -22.76 16.13 5.30
CA TYR A 27 -22.96 16.51 3.89
C TYR A 27 -24.43 16.76 3.53
N GLY A 28 -25.36 16.57 4.47
CA GLY A 28 -26.79 16.83 4.27
C GLY A 28 -27.45 15.88 3.28
N VAL A 29 -26.89 14.66 3.14
CA VAL A 29 -27.44 13.55 2.34
C VAL A 29 -28.47 12.79 3.16
N LEU A 30 -28.13 12.49 4.42
CA LEU A 30 -29.04 11.91 5.40
C LEU A 30 -29.56 13.02 6.32
N SER A 31 -30.87 13.07 6.53
CA SER A 31 -31.48 13.93 7.56
C SER A 31 -31.64 13.15 8.87
N PHE A 32 -31.59 13.83 10.02
CA PHE A 32 -31.93 13.20 11.31
C PHE A 32 -33.38 12.66 11.31
N ASP A 33 -34.27 13.25 10.50
CA ASP A 33 -35.65 12.82 10.30
C ASP A 33 -35.83 11.68 9.27
N PHE A 34 -34.75 11.17 8.68
CA PHE A 34 -34.81 10.08 7.68
C PHE A 34 -35.44 8.80 8.24
N PHE A 35 -35.30 8.53 9.54
CA PHE A 35 -35.98 7.42 10.21
C PHE A 35 -37.42 7.72 10.66
N ARG A 36 -37.88 8.97 10.53
CA ARG A 36 -39.20 9.43 10.98
C ARG A 36 -40.19 9.62 9.83
N LYS A 37 -39.72 9.90 8.61
CA LYS A 37 -40.56 9.98 7.41
C LYS A 37 -40.76 8.59 6.79
N SER A 38 -41.92 7.98 7.05
CA SER A 38 -42.40 6.80 6.34
C SER A 38 -43.30 7.24 5.18
N GLY A 39 -42.96 6.83 3.96
CA GLY A 39 -43.82 6.94 2.78
C GLY A 39 -43.65 8.23 1.97
N ASN A 40 -43.29 8.04 0.69
CA ASN A 40 -43.41 8.92 -0.49
C ASN A 40 -42.99 10.41 -0.46
N ASP A 41 -42.58 10.99 0.67
CA ASP A 41 -42.09 12.38 0.70
C ASP A 41 -40.57 12.46 0.52
N PHE A 42 -40.07 11.94 -0.61
CA PHE A 42 -38.70 12.20 -1.11
C PHE A 42 -38.60 13.56 -1.83
N GLU A 43 -39.62 14.41 -1.71
CA GLU A 43 -39.59 15.79 -2.17
C GLU A 43 -39.23 16.69 -0.99
N ASP A 44 -38.00 17.20 -1.00
CA ASP A 44 -37.58 18.55 -0.59
C ASP A 44 -36.08 18.54 -0.25
N PHE A 45 -35.23 18.55 -1.28
CA PHE A 45 -33.77 18.61 -1.15
C PHE A 45 -33.19 19.81 -1.93
N GLY A 46 -33.43 21.01 -1.39
CA GLY A 46 -32.69 22.25 -1.75
C GLY A 46 -33.21 22.97 -2.99
N GLU A 47 -32.89 24.27 -3.12
CA GLU A 47 -33.34 25.16 -4.20
C GLU A 47 -33.30 24.47 -5.57
N GLU A 48 -34.48 24.13 -6.11
CA GLU A 48 -34.66 23.66 -7.48
C GLU A 48 -34.34 24.82 -8.43
N PHE A 49 -33.08 25.00 -8.76
CA PHE A 49 -32.69 25.86 -9.85
C PHE A 49 -32.15 25.03 -11.01
N ASN A 50 -32.43 25.48 -12.24
CA ASN A 50 -31.89 24.84 -13.43
C ASN A 50 -30.41 25.22 -13.60
N PRO A 51 -29.46 24.28 -13.45
CA PRO A 51 -28.05 24.60 -13.53
C PRO A 51 -27.62 25.03 -14.93
N ILE A 52 -28.34 24.62 -15.99
CA ILE A 52 -28.07 25.03 -17.37
C ILE A 52 -28.43 26.50 -17.57
N GLU A 53 -29.55 26.96 -17.00
CA GLU A 53 -29.94 28.37 -17.06
C GLU A 53 -28.99 29.25 -16.24
N ARG A 54 -28.54 28.76 -15.07
CA ARG A 54 -27.68 29.52 -14.17
C ARG A 54 -26.22 29.61 -14.62
N TYR A 55 -25.65 28.50 -15.10
CA TYR A 55 -24.21 28.39 -15.39
C TYR A 55 -23.90 28.23 -16.89
N GLY A 56 -24.91 27.95 -17.72
CA GLY A 56 -24.73 27.60 -19.11
C GLY A 56 -24.34 26.13 -19.31
N THR A 57 -24.74 25.56 -20.45
CA THR A 57 -24.61 24.12 -20.75
C THR A 57 -23.20 23.56 -20.55
N ILE A 58 -22.17 24.27 -21.02
CA ILE A 58 -20.77 23.80 -20.96
C ILE A 58 -20.30 23.68 -19.50
N VAL A 59 -20.53 24.71 -18.68
CA VAL A 59 -20.09 24.74 -17.28
C VAL A 59 -20.83 23.68 -16.48
N THR A 60 -22.15 23.55 -16.67
CA THR A 60 -22.95 22.49 -16.02
C THR A 60 -22.41 21.09 -16.33
N ILE A 61 -22.12 20.80 -17.61
CA ILE A 61 -21.55 19.51 -18.02
C ILE A 61 -20.21 19.27 -17.33
N LEU A 62 -19.32 20.28 -17.32
CA LEU A 62 -18.00 20.16 -16.66
C LEU A 62 -18.12 19.89 -15.17
N LEU A 63 -19.04 20.56 -14.46
CA LEU A 63 -19.26 20.34 -13.03
C LEU A 63 -19.75 18.91 -12.75
N TYR A 64 -20.71 18.40 -13.54
CA TYR A 64 -21.16 17.01 -13.40
C TYR A 64 -20.07 16.00 -13.76
N LEU A 65 -19.26 16.26 -14.79
CA LEU A 65 -18.13 15.39 -15.15
C LEU A 65 -17.08 15.32 -14.03
N ILE A 66 -16.68 16.46 -13.47
CA ILE A 66 -15.74 16.52 -12.34
C ILE A 66 -16.29 15.71 -11.15
N ARG A 67 -17.59 15.84 -10.88
CA ARG A 67 -18.26 15.08 -9.84
C ARG A 67 -18.26 13.58 -10.12
N LEU A 68 -18.58 13.14 -11.34
CA LEU A 68 -18.51 11.72 -11.73
C LEU A 68 -17.10 11.15 -11.66
N VAL A 69 -16.08 11.94 -12.02
CA VAL A 69 -14.66 11.55 -11.93
C VAL A 69 -14.27 11.21 -10.48
N SER A 70 -14.88 11.86 -9.47
CA SER A 70 -14.63 11.51 -8.07
C SER A 70 -15.09 10.08 -7.71
N LEU A 71 -15.99 9.48 -8.49
CA LEU A 71 -16.42 8.09 -8.29
C LEU A 71 -15.45 7.06 -8.88
N LEU A 72 -14.38 7.46 -9.59
CA LEU A 72 -13.37 6.51 -10.07
C LEU A 72 -12.68 5.74 -8.93
N VAL A 73 -12.65 6.32 -7.72
CA VAL A 73 -12.10 5.68 -6.51
C VAL A 73 -13.11 4.75 -5.83
N LEU A 74 -14.40 4.82 -6.18
CA LEU A 74 -15.47 4.06 -5.53
C LEU A 74 -15.20 2.54 -5.46
N PRO A 75 -14.71 1.86 -6.52
CA PRO A 75 -14.39 0.42 -6.43
C PRO A 75 -13.35 0.11 -5.33
N GLN A 76 -12.36 1.00 -5.15
CA GLN A 76 -11.36 0.86 -4.09
C GLN A 76 -11.99 1.11 -2.71
N CYS A 77 -12.83 2.13 -2.56
CA CYS A 77 -13.52 2.43 -1.30
C CYS A 77 -14.45 1.29 -0.86
N ILE A 78 -15.15 0.65 -1.81
CA ILE A 78 -15.96 -0.54 -1.54
C ILE A 78 -15.07 -1.68 -1.02
N CYS A 79 -13.98 -2.00 -1.72
CA CYS A 79 -13.07 -3.07 -1.31
C CYS A 79 -12.36 -2.77 0.02
N ASN A 80 -12.01 -1.51 0.27
CA ASN A 80 -11.48 -1.06 1.56
C ASN A 80 -12.50 -1.28 2.67
N SER A 81 -13.75 -0.85 2.47
CA SER A 81 -14.83 -1.04 3.44
C SER A 81 -15.08 -2.52 3.73
N LEU A 82 -15.18 -3.35 2.69
CA LEU A 82 -15.37 -4.80 2.85
C LEU A 82 -14.18 -5.44 3.56
N GLY A 83 -12.94 -5.05 3.25
CA GLY A 83 -11.75 -5.58 3.91
C GLY A 83 -11.72 -5.25 5.40
N LEU A 84 -12.03 -4.00 5.76
CA LEU A 84 -12.07 -3.55 7.15
C LEU A 84 -13.24 -4.16 7.94
N VAL A 85 -14.38 -4.42 7.28
CA VAL A 85 -15.59 -4.96 7.93
C VAL A 85 -15.66 -6.48 8.01
N LEU A 86 -15.07 -7.20 7.05
CA LEU A 86 -15.15 -8.67 6.99
C LEU A 86 -14.00 -9.35 7.72
N PHE A 87 -12.85 -8.69 7.85
CA PHE A 87 -11.66 -9.31 8.42
C PHE A 87 -11.13 -8.56 9.64
N ASN A 88 -10.97 -9.29 10.76
CA ASN A 88 -10.41 -8.72 11.97
C ASN A 88 -8.95 -8.25 11.76
N GLY A 89 -8.75 -6.94 11.78
CA GLY A 89 -7.45 -6.27 11.64
C GLY A 89 -6.69 -6.09 12.96
N PHE A 90 -7.24 -6.48 14.11
CA PHE A 90 -6.67 -6.26 15.46
C PHE A 90 -6.17 -7.54 16.14
N LYS A 91 -5.83 -8.57 15.36
CA LYS A 91 -5.27 -9.81 15.89
C LYS A 91 -3.88 -9.53 16.50
N ASP A 92 -3.74 -9.74 17.80
CA ASP A 92 -2.49 -9.46 18.53
C ASP A 92 -1.41 -10.54 18.28
N LYS A 93 -1.82 -11.81 18.08
CA LYS A 93 -0.90 -12.95 17.87
C LYS A 93 -1.38 -13.85 16.74
N ILE A 94 -0.43 -14.27 15.90
CA ILE A 94 -0.68 -15.25 14.84
C ILE A 94 -0.23 -16.61 15.34
N LYS A 95 -1.19 -17.54 15.40
CA LYS A 95 -0.92 -18.92 15.77
C LYS A 95 -0.33 -19.66 14.57
N LEU A 96 0.77 -20.35 14.80
CA LEU A 96 1.32 -21.30 13.84
C LEU A 96 0.35 -22.46 13.66
N LYS A 97 0.14 -22.87 12.41
CA LYS A 97 -0.65 -24.05 12.06
C LYS A 97 0.18 -25.34 12.12
N SER A 98 1.50 -25.23 11.98
CA SER A 98 2.46 -26.32 12.07
C SER A 98 3.73 -25.97 12.82
N THR A 99 4.57 -26.99 13.03
CA THR A 99 5.88 -26.85 13.66
C THR A 99 6.88 -26.22 12.67
N PRO A 100 7.59 -25.13 13.05
CA PRO A 100 8.60 -24.48 12.21
C PRO A 100 9.73 -25.40 11.71
N LEU A 101 9.96 -26.53 12.38
CA LEU A 101 10.95 -27.54 11.99
C LEU A 101 10.68 -28.15 10.61
N PHE A 102 9.40 -28.26 10.23
CA PHE A 102 9.00 -28.81 8.93
C PHE A 102 8.72 -27.72 7.90
N ALA A 103 9.05 -26.46 8.21
CA ALA A 103 8.86 -25.37 7.28
C ALA A 103 9.68 -25.60 6.01
N PRO A 104 9.11 -25.27 4.82
CA PRO A 104 9.89 -25.27 3.59
C PRO A 104 11.02 -24.26 3.70
N PHE A 105 12.04 -24.41 2.85
CA PHE A 105 13.17 -23.50 2.85
C PHE A 105 12.73 -22.09 2.41
N ILE A 106 13.14 -21.08 3.19
CA ILE A 106 12.80 -19.68 2.94
C ILE A 106 14.05 -18.83 2.72
N CYS A 107 14.11 -18.15 1.58
CA CYS A 107 15.08 -17.10 1.31
C CYS A 107 14.47 -15.73 1.62
N PHE A 108 15.05 -14.98 2.56
CA PHE A 108 14.74 -13.56 2.75
C PHE A 108 15.63 -12.72 1.83
N ARG A 109 15.08 -12.24 0.72
CA ARG A 109 15.82 -11.47 -0.29
C ARG A 109 15.67 -9.98 -0.01
N VAL A 110 16.79 -9.33 0.29
CA VAL A 110 16.89 -7.86 0.46
C VAL A 110 17.55 -7.28 -0.78
N VAL A 111 16.91 -6.31 -1.44
CA VAL A 111 17.51 -5.61 -2.59
C VAL A 111 17.91 -4.18 -2.21
N THR A 112 19.16 -3.82 -2.48
CA THR A 112 19.71 -2.49 -2.18
C THR A 112 20.61 -1.98 -3.29
N LYS A 113 20.79 -0.66 -3.38
CA LYS A 113 21.87 -0.07 -4.19
C LYS A 113 23.25 -0.13 -3.50
N GLY A 114 23.29 -0.52 -2.23
CA GLY A 114 24.51 -0.55 -1.41
C GLY A 114 24.99 0.83 -0.96
N ASN A 115 24.13 1.85 -0.98
CA ASN A 115 24.49 3.20 -0.54
C ASN A 115 24.50 3.34 1.00
N PHE A 116 23.82 2.45 1.71
CA PHE A 116 23.67 2.48 3.17
C PHE A 116 24.09 1.15 3.82
N PRO A 117 25.38 0.72 3.69
CA PRO A 117 25.82 -0.60 4.13
C PRO A 117 25.60 -0.87 5.61
N GLU A 118 25.77 0.13 6.48
CA GLU A 118 25.56 -0.02 7.92
C GLU A 118 24.08 -0.20 8.30
N LEU A 119 23.16 0.44 7.56
CA LEU A 119 21.73 0.21 7.72
C LEU A 119 21.37 -1.24 7.39
N VAL A 120 21.88 -1.74 6.26
CA VAL A 120 21.66 -3.13 5.81
C VAL A 120 22.19 -4.12 6.86
N LYS A 121 23.42 -3.93 7.35
CA LYS A 121 24.02 -4.80 8.37
C LYS A 121 23.22 -4.82 9.67
N MET A 122 22.85 -3.65 10.19
CA MET A 122 22.09 -3.54 11.44
C MET A 122 20.70 -4.19 11.32
N ASN A 123 20.00 -3.97 10.21
CA ASN A 123 18.69 -4.58 9.99
C ASN A 123 18.78 -6.09 9.76
N LEU A 124 19.82 -6.55 9.06
CA LEU A 124 20.09 -7.97 8.86
C LEU A 124 20.30 -8.69 10.20
N GLU A 125 21.14 -8.13 11.08
CA GLU A 125 21.38 -8.69 12.42
C GLU A 125 20.08 -8.80 13.24
N LYS A 126 19.27 -7.74 13.24
CA LYS A 126 17.98 -7.71 13.94
C LYS A 126 16.99 -8.72 13.36
N ASN A 127 16.95 -8.87 12.04
CA ASN A 127 16.06 -9.82 11.37
C ASN A 127 16.51 -11.27 11.59
N LEU A 128 17.82 -11.54 11.62
CA LEU A 128 18.38 -12.83 12.01
C LEU A 128 17.98 -13.22 13.43
N GLN A 129 18.09 -12.27 14.37
CA GLN A 129 17.63 -12.48 15.74
C GLN A 129 16.13 -12.78 15.79
N THR A 130 15.32 -12.04 15.03
CA THR A 130 13.85 -12.25 14.98
C THR A 130 13.50 -13.63 14.41
N CYS A 131 14.23 -14.11 13.40
CA CYS A 131 14.07 -15.47 12.88
C CYS A 131 14.41 -16.54 13.93
N HIS A 132 15.47 -16.32 14.72
CA HIS A 132 15.84 -17.21 15.81
C HIS A 132 14.78 -17.23 16.93
N GLU A 133 14.27 -16.06 17.32
CA GLU A 133 13.20 -15.92 18.32
C GLU A 133 11.89 -16.60 17.87
N ALA A 134 11.62 -16.63 16.57
CA ALA A 134 10.47 -17.33 16.00
C ALA A 134 10.69 -18.86 15.84
N GLY A 135 11.92 -19.35 16.08
CA GLY A 135 12.27 -20.77 15.93
C GLY A 135 12.40 -21.24 14.48
N LEU A 136 12.71 -20.34 13.55
CA LEU A 136 12.91 -20.70 12.14
C LEU A 136 14.28 -21.35 11.93
N GLU A 137 14.31 -22.56 11.37
CA GLU A 137 15.56 -23.31 11.18
C GLU A 137 16.04 -23.34 9.73
N SER A 138 15.14 -23.49 8.75
CA SER A 138 15.48 -23.66 7.33
C SER A 138 15.36 -22.35 6.55
N PHE A 139 16.35 -21.47 6.69
CA PHE A 139 16.33 -20.18 5.99
C PHE A 139 17.71 -19.59 5.70
N ILE A 140 17.76 -18.67 4.73
CA ILE A 140 18.91 -17.82 4.41
C ILE A 140 18.46 -16.38 4.19
N PHE A 141 19.33 -15.42 4.47
CA PHE A 141 19.20 -14.05 3.98
C PHE A 141 20.07 -13.86 2.74
N GLU A 142 19.48 -13.41 1.64
CA GLU A 142 20.19 -13.07 0.42
C GLU A 142 20.13 -11.56 0.19
N VAL A 143 21.27 -10.88 0.31
CA VAL A 143 21.38 -9.44 0.07
C VAL A 143 21.90 -9.21 -1.34
N VAL A 144 21.02 -8.73 -2.20
CA VAL A 144 21.29 -8.41 -3.60
C VAL A 144 21.64 -6.94 -3.70
N THR A 145 22.84 -6.62 -4.17
CA THR A 145 23.34 -5.26 -4.14
C THR A 145 24.04 -4.82 -5.43
N ASP A 146 23.83 -3.57 -5.84
CA ASP A 146 24.62 -2.95 -6.92
C ASP A 146 26.06 -2.63 -6.49
N LYS A 147 26.29 -2.38 -5.19
CA LYS A 147 27.61 -2.10 -4.59
C LYS A 147 27.83 -2.99 -3.39
N SER A 148 28.98 -3.67 -3.32
CA SER A 148 29.31 -4.51 -2.16
C SER A 148 29.10 -3.76 -0.85
N VAL A 149 28.33 -4.35 0.06
CA VAL A 149 28.12 -3.89 1.43
C VAL A 149 29.08 -4.59 2.41
N ASN A 150 29.84 -5.57 1.92
CA ASN A 150 30.85 -6.33 2.66
C ASN A 150 30.24 -7.01 3.90
N LEU A 151 29.29 -7.92 3.66
CA LEU A 151 28.65 -8.68 4.75
C LEU A 151 29.63 -9.65 5.40
N PRO A 152 29.51 -9.89 6.71
CA PRO A 152 30.32 -10.91 7.37
C PRO A 152 29.98 -12.30 6.82
N HIS A 153 31.00 -13.16 6.69
CA HIS A 153 30.79 -14.55 6.30
C HIS A 153 29.99 -15.29 7.37
N CYS A 154 28.77 -15.69 7.04
CA CYS A 154 27.88 -16.46 7.89
C CYS A 154 27.08 -17.46 7.04
N ASN A 155 26.87 -18.69 7.53
CA ASN A 155 26.16 -19.74 6.77
C ASN A 155 24.71 -19.37 6.41
N ARG A 156 24.11 -18.42 7.13
CA ARG A 156 22.73 -17.95 6.91
C ARG A 156 22.65 -16.64 6.14
N VAL A 157 23.76 -16.15 5.58
CA VAL A 157 23.83 -14.89 4.86
C VAL A 157 24.59 -15.08 3.55
N ARG A 158 24.00 -14.62 2.46
CA ARG A 158 24.59 -14.60 1.12
C ARG A 158 24.56 -13.17 0.60
N GLU A 159 25.70 -12.68 0.12
CA GLU A 159 25.78 -11.43 -0.62
C GLU A 159 25.86 -11.73 -2.12
N VAL A 160 24.99 -11.11 -2.93
CA VAL A 160 24.98 -11.22 -4.39
C VAL A 160 25.19 -9.83 -4.96
N VAL A 161 26.42 -9.56 -5.44
CA VAL A 161 26.75 -8.29 -6.09
C VAL A 161 26.40 -8.38 -7.58
N VAL A 162 25.55 -7.47 -8.06
CA VAL A 162 25.12 -7.45 -9.46
C VAL A 162 26.20 -6.81 -10.33
N PRO A 163 26.84 -7.53 -11.27
CA PRO A 163 27.94 -7.00 -12.08
C PRO A 163 27.53 -5.77 -12.87
N LEU A 164 28.34 -4.70 -12.89
CA LEU A 164 27.98 -3.43 -13.56
C LEU A 164 27.68 -3.59 -15.07
N ASP A 165 28.29 -4.57 -15.71
CA ASP A 165 28.13 -4.94 -17.11
C ASP A 165 26.94 -5.88 -17.37
N TYR A 166 26.35 -6.48 -16.33
CA TYR A 166 25.17 -7.33 -16.50
C TYR A 166 24.00 -6.55 -17.11
N ARG A 167 23.41 -7.12 -18.16
CA ARG A 167 22.22 -6.64 -18.87
C ARG A 167 21.23 -7.79 -18.99
N THR A 168 19.98 -7.54 -18.64
CA THR A 168 18.90 -8.50 -18.87
C THR A 168 18.56 -8.56 -20.37
N LYS A 169 17.84 -9.60 -20.81
CA LYS A 169 17.56 -9.81 -22.24
C LYS A 169 16.66 -8.71 -22.81
N THR A 170 15.73 -8.21 -22.01
CA THR A 170 14.79 -7.15 -22.43
C THR A 170 15.22 -5.74 -22.02
N GLY A 171 16.36 -5.59 -21.35
CA GLY A 171 16.88 -4.29 -20.92
C GLY A 171 16.21 -3.70 -19.68
N ALA A 172 15.76 -4.56 -18.77
CA ALA A 172 15.24 -4.18 -17.48
C ALA A 172 16.31 -3.46 -16.63
N LYS A 173 15.86 -2.57 -15.75
CA LYS A 173 16.70 -1.62 -15.00
C LYS A 173 16.39 -1.66 -13.50
N PHE A 174 17.22 -0.98 -12.72
CA PHE A 174 17.00 -0.73 -11.29
C PHE A 174 16.76 -2.03 -10.49
N LYS A 175 15.76 -2.06 -9.60
CA LYS A 175 15.43 -3.21 -8.75
C LYS A 175 15.06 -4.44 -9.58
N SER A 176 14.30 -4.28 -10.66
CA SER A 176 13.96 -5.37 -11.60
C SER A 176 15.20 -6.05 -12.19
N ARG A 177 16.23 -5.28 -12.58
CA ARG A 177 17.51 -5.84 -13.07
C ARG A 177 18.20 -6.70 -12.01
N ALA A 178 18.26 -6.21 -10.77
CA ALA A 178 18.90 -6.92 -9.67
C ALA A 178 18.15 -8.22 -9.32
N LEU A 179 16.82 -8.15 -9.29
CA LEU A 179 15.96 -9.31 -9.07
C LEU A 179 16.11 -10.34 -10.20
N GLN A 180 16.10 -9.90 -11.46
CA GLN A 180 16.31 -10.79 -12.60
C GLN A 180 17.68 -11.47 -12.56
N TYR A 181 18.75 -10.75 -12.17
CA TYR A 181 20.08 -11.35 -12.03
C TYR A 181 20.09 -12.57 -11.09
N CYS A 182 19.30 -12.52 -10.02
CA CYS A 182 19.19 -13.61 -9.06
C CYS A 182 18.47 -14.84 -9.59
N LEU A 183 17.71 -14.69 -10.69
CA LEU A 183 16.99 -15.77 -11.35
C LEU A 183 17.79 -16.44 -12.48
N GLU A 184 18.94 -15.87 -12.86
CA GLU A 184 19.82 -16.44 -13.88
C GLU A 184 20.40 -17.78 -13.42
N ASP A 185 20.49 -18.77 -14.32
CA ASP A 185 20.84 -20.16 -13.97
C ASP A 185 22.22 -20.31 -13.29
N LYS A 186 23.15 -19.38 -13.54
CA LYS A 186 24.49 -19.39 -12.91
C LYS A 186 24.51 -18.74 -11.52
N VAL A 187 23.44 -18.06 -11.14
CA VAL A 187 23.35 -17.24 -9.91
C VAL A 187 22.32 -17.82 -8.95
N ASN A 188 21.18 -18.27 -9.47
CA ASN A 188 20.12 -18.86 -8.68
C ASN A 188 20.61 -20.17 -8.02
N ILE A 189 20.33 -20.32 -6.73
CA ILE A 189 20.63 -21.54 -5.96
C ILE A 189 19.37 -22.20 -5.41
N PHE A 190 18.20 -21.63 -5.66
CA PHE A 190 16.93 -22.08 -5.10
C PHE A 190 16.20 -23.01 -6.07
N GLY A 191 15.61 -24.07 -5.53
CA GLY A 191 14.74 -24.99 -6.24
C GLY A 191 13.35 -24.40 -6.47
N ASP A 192 12.57 -25.03 -7.33
CA ASP A 192 11.22 -24.53 -7.70
C ASP A 192 10.24 -24.54 -6.52
N ASP A 193 10.46 -25.40 -5.51
CA ASP A 193 9.61 -25.56 -4.33
C ASP A 193 10.02 -24.64 -3.15
N ASP A 194 11.12 -23.91 -3.28
CA ASP A 194 11.58 -22.95 -2.28
C ASP A 194 10.73 -21.67 -2.30
N TRP A 195 10.80 -20.90 -1.21
CA TRP A 195 10.07 -19.65 -1.06
C TRP A 195 11.01 -18.45 -0.92
N ILE A 196 10.65 -17.34 -1.53
CA ILE A 196 11.40 -16.08 -1.47
C ILE A 196 10.53 -15.01 -0.83
N VAL A 197 11.00 -14.43 0.26
CA VAL A 197 10.38 -13.28 0.94
C VAL A 197 11.15 -12.03 0.52
N HIS A 198 10.53 -11.14 -0.25
CA HIS A 198 11.18 -9.90 -0.69
C HIS A 198 11.00 -8.80 0.35
N LEU A 199 12.12 -8.17 0.70
CA LEU A 199 12.24 -7.11 1.69
C LEU A 199 12.91 -5.90 1.07
N ASP A 200 12.48 -4.70 1.46
CA ASP A 200 13.28 -3.50 1.29
C ASP A 200 14.40 -3.45 2.35
N GLU A 201 15.45 -2.67 2.12
CA GLU A 201 16.65 -2.64 2.98
C GLU A 201 16.39 -2.12 4.41
N GLU A 202 15.31 -1.38 4.62
CA GLU A 202 14.83 -0.87 5.90
C GLU A 202 13.82 -1.79 6.60
N THR A 203 13.36 -2.86 5.94
CA THR A 203 12.27 -3.68 6.44
C THR A 203 12.73 -4.55 7.61
N LEU A 204 11.99 -4.47 8.71
CA LEU A 204 12.18 -5.27 9.90
C LEU A 204 11.05 -6.29 10.04
N LEU A 205 11.45 -7.54 10.28
CA LEU A 205 10.56 -8.66 10.54
C LEU A 205 9.94 -8.53 11.95
N SER A 206 8.77 -9.15 12.10
CA SER A 206 8.20 -9.47 13.41
C SER A 206 7.94 -10.96 13.53
N VAL A 207 7.92 -11.50 14.75
CA VAL A 207 7.54 -12.91 14.99
C VAL A 207 6.15 -13.22 14.39
N ASN A 208 5.22 -12.28 14.45
CA ASN A 208 3.90 -12.44 13.82
C ASN A 208 4.00 -12.53 12.28
N SER A 209 4.81 -11.69 11.63
CA SER A 209 5.03 -11.79 10.18
C SER A 209 5.65 -13.13 9.79
N LEU A 210 6.61 -13.65 10.57
CA LEU A 210 7.22 -14.96 10.34
C LEU A 210 6.20 -16.09 10.47
N ASN A 211 5.35 -16.05 11.51
CA ASN A 211 4.29 -17.05 11.67
C ASN A 211 3.29 -17.03 10.51
N GLY A 212 2.98 -15.83 9.99
CA GLY A 212 2.15 -15.68 8.81
C GLY A 212 2.77 -16.26 7.55
N ILE A 213 4.06 -15.96 7.32
CA ILE A 213 4.84 -16.50 6.19
C ILE A 213 4.86 -18.02 6.26
N LEU A 214 5.18 -18.60 7.42
CA LEU A 214 5.21 -20.05 7.62
C LEU A 214 3.85 -20.69 7.29
N ASN A 215 2.77 -20.13 7.83
CA ASN A 215 1.41 -20.60 7.54
C ASN A 215 1.04 -20.49 6.06
N PHE A 216 1.57 -19.51 5.33
CA PHE A 216 1.32 -19.32 3.90
C PHE A 216 2.12 -20.32 3.06
N CYS A 217 3.42 -20.47 3.33
CA CYS A 217 4.29 -21.39 2.60
C CYS A 217 3.88 -22.85 2.82
N GLU A 218 3.44 -23.21 4.03
CA GLU A 218 2.94 -24.55 4.33
C GLU A 218 1.59 -24.85 3.65
N ASP A 219 0.67 -23.86 3.61
CA ASP A 219 -0.61 -24.04 2.92
C ASP A 219 -0.40 -24.30 1.42
N GLY A 220 0.61 -23.64 0.81
CA GLY A 220 1.10 -23.93 -0.55
C GLY A 220 0.07 -23.76 -1.68
N LYS A 221 -1.15 -23.33 -1.36
CA LYS A 221 -2.28 -23.23 -2.30
C LYS A 221 -2.12 -22.09 -3.30
N HIS A 222 -1.41 -21.05 -2.91
CA HIS A 222 -1.21 -19.83 -3.68
C HIS A 222 0.28 -19.54 -3.84
N HIS A 223 0.69 -19.09 -5.02
CA HIS A 223 2.10 -18.95 -5.38
C HIS A 223 2.70 -17.62 -4.91
N PHE A 224 1.85 -16.63 -4.71
CA PHE A 224 2.25 -15.27 -4.34
C PHE A 224 1.45 -14.81 -3.14
N GLY A 225 2.09 -14.09 -2.23
CA GLY A 225 1.44 -13.56 -1.05
C GLY A 225 1.91 -12.15 -0.73
N GLN A 226 1.05 -11.38 -0.05
CA GLN A 226 1.38 -10.04 0.45
C GLN A 226 0.93 -9.89 1.89
N GLY A 227 1.79 -9.35 2.75
CA GLY A 227 1.46 -8.96 4.12
C GLY A 227 1.22 -7.46 4.30
N VAL A 228 1.17 -7.03 5.55
CA VAL A 228 0.95 -5.62 5.93
C VAL A 228 2.24 -4.97 6.39
N ILE A 229 2.49 -3.75 5.93
CA ILE A 229 3.61 -2.94 6.40
C ILE A 229 3.10 -1.81 7.28
N THR A 230 3.77 -1.58 8.41
CA THR A 230 3.51 -0.47 9.32
C THR A 230 4.74 0.43 9.46
N TYR A 231 4.53 1.71 9.73
CA TYR A 231 5.60 2.72 9.65
C TYR A 231 5.98 3.34 11.01
N ALA A 232 5.26 2.98 12.09
CA ALA A 232 5.30 3.72 13.36
C ALA A 232 5.99 2.99 14.54
N GLN A 233 6.44 1.74 14.33
CA GLN A 233 6.94 0.91 15.42
C GLN A 233 8.33 1.37 15.91
N GLY A 234 9.20 1.78 14.99
CA GLY A 234 10.55 2.27 15.27
C GLY A 234 10.61 3.72 15.76
N GLU A 235 11.81 4.30 15.69
CA GLU A 235 12.01 5.75 15.81
C GLU A 235 11.39 6.45 14.60
N ILE A 236 10.51 7.41 14.88
CA ILE A 236 9.84 8.21 13.85
C ILE A 236 10.72 9.41 13.54
N VAL A 237 11.27 9.43 12.33
CA VAL A 237 12.14 10.52 11.85
C VAL A 237 11.32 11.74 11.44
N ASN A 238 10.24 11.52 10.68
CA ASN A 238 9.34 12.59 10.24
C ASN A 238 7.89 12.21 10.54
N TRP A 239 7.28 12.93 11.48
CA TRP A 239 5.91 12.66 11.91
C TRP A 239 4.87 12.92 10.82
N LEU A 240 5.06 13.95 9.99
CA LEU A 240 4.07 14.33 9.00
C LEU A 240 3.99 13.29 7.87
N THR A 241 5.14 12.80 7.40
CA THR A 241 5.16 11.72 6.40
C THR A 241 4.66 10.39 6.99
N THR A 242 5.03 10.07 8.23
CA THR A 242 4.58 8.85 8.93
C THR A 242 3.07 8.83 9.17
N LEU A 243 2.48 9.94 9.60
CA LEU A 243 1.03 10.08 9.75
C LEU A 243 0.32 10.01 8.39
N SER A 244 0.91 10.59 7.35
CA SER A 244 0.38 10.51 5.97
C SER A 244 0.38 9.06 5.45
N ASP A 245 1.46 8.30 5.71
CA ASP A 245 1.58 6.89 5.34
C ASP A 245 0.69 5.95 6.16
N SER A 246 0.11 6.41 7.27
CA SER A 246 -0.82 5.59 8.06
C SER A 246 -2.03 5.17 7.23
N PHE A 247 -2.45 5.98 6.25
CA PHE A 247 -3.49 5.60 5.27
C PHE A 247 -3.17 4.28 4.56
N ARG A 248 -1.88 4.01 4.25
CA ARG A 248 -1.45 2.79 3.55
C ARG A 248 -1.62 1.53 4.38
N VAL A 249 -1.61 1.66 5.70
CA VAL A 249 -1.88 0.54 6.63
C VAL A 249 -3.36 0.14 6.55
N ALA A 250 -4.26 1.12 6.44
CA ALA A 250 -5.67 0.85 6.20
C ALA A 250 -5.90 0.28 4.79
N ASP A 251 -5.15 0.74 3.79
CA ASP A 251 -5.24 0.22 2.41
C ASP A 251 -4.80 -1.26 2.32
N ASP A 252 -3.76 -1.64 3.06
CA ASP A 252 -3.33 -3.03 3.23
C ASP A 252 -4.41 -3.89 3.87
N MET A 253 -4.91 -3.45 5.03
CA MET A 253 -5.90 -4.19 5.81
C MET A 253 -7.29 -4.19 5.16
N GLY A 254 -7.56 -3.21 4.30
CA GLY A 254 -8.79 -3.03 3.54
C GLY A 254 -8.70 -3.71 2.17
N LYS A 255 -8.47 -2.92 1.11
CA LYS A 255 -8.64 -3.38 -0.27
C LYS A 255 -7.68 -4.49 -0.65
N LEU A 256 -6.42 -4.44 -0.18
CA LEU A 256 -5.42 -5.44 -0.55
C LEU A 256 -5.69 -6.77 0.16
N ARG A 257 -6.06 -6.74 1.45
CA ARG A 257 -6.54 -7.93 2.15
C ARG A 257 -7.78 -8.51 1.50
N PHE A 258 -8.77 -7.68 1.18
CA PHE A 258 -10.02 -8.13 0.56
C PHE A 258 -9.78 -8.79 -0.80
N GLN A 259 -9.00 -8.14 -1.68
CA GLN A 259 -8.76 -8.70 -3.02
C GLN A 259 -8.03 -10.05 -2.95
N PHE A 260 -7.12 -10.23 -2.00
CA PHE A 260 -6.32 -11.44 -1.89
C PHE A 260 -7.06 -12.55 -1.16
N LYS A 261 -7.87 -12.25 -0.13
CA LYS A 261 -8.66 -13.26 0.57
C LYS A 261 -9.89 -13.73 -0.20
N VAL A 262 -10.46 -12.89 -1.06
CA VAL A 262 -11.73 -13.20 -1.75
C VAL A 262 -11.51 -13.56 -3.21
N PHE A 263 -10.72 -12.76 -3.95
CA PHE A 263 -10.52 -12.97 -5.38
C PHE A 263 -9.24 -13.71 -5.72
N HIS A 264 -8.29 -13.78 -4.78
CA HIS A 264 -6.95 -14.34 -4.98
C HIS A 264 -6.20 -13.72 -6.17
N LYS A 265 -6.40 -12.41 -6.40
CA LYS A 265 -5.92 -11.66 -7.57
C LYS A 265 -5.45 -10.26 -7.17
N PRO A 266 -4.43 -9.70 -7.85
CA PRO A 266 -3.88 -8.37 -7.55
C PRO A 266 -4.69 -7.27 -8.25
N LEU A 267 -6.01 -7.23 -8.07
CA LEU A 267 -6.93 -6.35 -8.83
C LEU A 267 -6.56 -4.86 -8.80
N PHE A 268 -6.07 -4.36 -7.67
CA PHE A 268 -5.67 -2.97 -7.44
C PHE A 268 -4.15 -2.79 -7.32
N GLY A 269 -3.38 -3.78 -7.77
CA GLY A 269 -1.93 -3.82 -7.67
C GLY A 269 -1.40 -4.69 -6.53
N TRP A 270 -0.09 -4.65 -6.39
CA TRP A 270 0.71 -5.45 -5.45
C TRP A 270 1.93 -4.61 -5.01
N LYS A 271 2.41 -4.83 -3.79
CA LYS A 271 3.54 -4.10 -3.20
C LYS A 271 4.87 -4.79 -3.49
N GLY A 272 5.96 -4.05 -3.39
CA GLY A 272 7.33 -4.54 -3.63
C GLY A 272 8.11 -4.97 -2.38
N SER A 273 7.49 -4.98 -1.21
CA SER A 273 8.05 -5.41 0.07
C SER A 273 6.99 -6.12 0.90
N PHE A 274 7.42 -7.01 1.79
CA PHE A 274 6.59 -8.01 2.46
C PHE A 274 5.71 -8.80 1.48
N VAL A 275 6.36 -9.29 0.43
CA VAL A 275 5.78 -10.25 -0.50
C VAL A 275 6.51 -11.57 -0.44
N VAL A 276 5.76 -12.64 -0.57
CA VAL A 276 6.29 -14.01 -0.57
C VAL A 276 5.96 -14.64 -1.90
N THR A 277 6.93 -15.28 -2.51
CA THR A 277 6.82 -15.89 -3.83
C THR A 277 7.32 -17.33 -3.77
N ASN A 278 6.64 -18.23 -4.45
CA ASN A 278 7.22 -19.52 -4.78
C ASN A 278 8.32 -19.29 -5.84
N ALA A 279 9.51 -19.80 -5.60
CA ALA A 279 10.69 -19.53 -6.42
C ALA A 279 10.51 -20.00 -7.88
N GLY A 280 9.90 -21.16 -8.09
CA GLY A 280 9.61 -21.67 -9.44
C GLY A 280 8.61 -20.79 -10.20
N ALA A 281 7.55 -20.32 -9.52
CA ALA A 281 6.59 -19.38 -10.09
C ALA A 281 7.23 -18.01 -10.40
N GLU A 282 8.05 -17.48 -9.49
CA GLU A 282 8.81 -16.23 -9.71
C GLU A 282 9.74 -16.35 -10.92
N LYS A 283 10.47 -17.47 -11.03
CA LYS A 283 11.36 -17.72 -12.18
C LYS A 283 10.60 -17.74 -13.51
N LYS A 284 9.40 -18.34 -13.53
CA LYS A 284 8.55 -18.41 -14.72
C LYS A 284 7.97 -17.05 -15.12
N VAL A 285 7.52 -16.25 -14.16
CA VAL A 285 7.00 -14.90 -14.41
C VAL A 285 8.15 -13.97 -14.83
N SER A 286 9.31 -14.08 -14.17
CA SER A 286 10.52 -13.28 -14.37
C SER A 286 10.35 -11.80 -14.01
N PHE A 287 11.45 -11.12 -13.70
CA PHE A 287 11.47 -9.65 -13.55
C PHE A 287 11.98 -8.95 -14.84
N ASP A 288 12.27 -9.70 -15.91
CA ASP A 288 12.80 -9.18 -17.18
C ASP A 288 11.67 -8.67 -18.10
N HIS A 289 11.02 -7.58 -17.70
CA HIS A 289 9.88 -6.97 -18.42
C HIS A 289 10.24 -5.64 -19.13
N GLY A 290 11.52 -5.44 -19.39
CA GLY A 290 12.05 -4.28 -20.09
C GLY A 290 12.00 -2.99 -19.27
N PRO A 291 12.34 -1.85 -19.89
CA PRO A 291 12.38 -0.56 -19.21
C PRO A 291 11.03 -0.12 -18.63
N GLU A 292 9.92 -0.47 -19.27
CA GLU A 292 8.57 -0.11 -18.78
C GLU A 292 8.20 -0.83 -17.48
N GLY A 293 8.60 -2.10 -17.33
CA GLY A 293 8.41 -2.87 -16.10
C GLY A 293 9.44 -2.59 -15.00
N SER A 294 10.32 -1.60 -15.17
CA SER A 294 11.41 -1.35 -14.22
C SER A 294 11.13 -0.28 -13.16
N ILE A 295 10.08 0.53 -13.30
CA ILE A 295 9.80 1.66 -12.40
C ILE A 295 8.93 1.26 -11.19
N ALA A 296 7.91 0.44 -11.45
CA ALA A 296 7.09 -0.26 -10.47
C ALA A 296 7.09 -1.75 -10.83
N GLU A 297 8.24 -2.38 -10.61
CA GLU A 297 8.51 -3.75 -11.00
C GLU A 297 7.58 -4.76 -10.32
N ASP A 298 7.22 -4.47 -9.08
CA ASP A 298 6.26 -5.20 -8.26
C ASP A 298 4.87 -5.24 -8.91
N CYS A 299 4.34 -4.07 -9.26
CA CYS A 299 3.05 -3.90 -9.89
C CYS A 299 3.05 -4.58 -11.26
N PHE A 300 4.08 -4.37 -12.07
CA PHE A 300 4.17 -4.98 -13.40
C PHE A 300 4.25 -6.51 -13.31
N PHE A 301 5.13 -7.05 -12.47
CA PHE A 301 5.26 -8.48 -12.19
C PHE A 301 3.92 -9.08 -11.78
N SER A 302 3.19 -8.46 -10.85
CA SER A 302 1.91 -9.00 -10.36
C SER A 302 0.85 -9.11 -11.46
N MET A 303 0.84 -8.17 -12.40
CA MET A 303 -0.10 -8.17 -13.52
C MET A 303 0.26 -9.23 -14.56
N VAL A 304 1.55 -9.48 -14.78
CA VAL A 304 2.04 -10.57 -15.63
C VAL A 304 1.72 -11.92 -14.99
N ALA A 305 2.01 -12.09 -13.69
CA ALA A 305 1.64 -13.28 -12.93
C ALA A 305 0.13 -13.56 -12.99
N PHE A 306 -0.70 -12.52 -12.81
CA PHE A 306 -2.15 -12.65 -12.92
C PHE A 306 -2.61 -13.04 -14.34
N ARG A 307 -2.00 -12.44 -15.37
CA ARG A 307 -2.25 -12.81 -16.77
C ARG A 307 -1.93 -14.29 -17.02
N ASP A 308 -0.84 -14.77 -16.43
CA ASP A 308 -0.33 -16.14 -16.61
C ASP A 308 -1.08 -17.16 -15.73
N GLY A 309 -2.11 -16.73 -15.00
CA GLY A 309 -3.03 -17.60 -14.26
C GLY A 309 -2.59 -17.91 -12.83
N TYR A 310 -1.54 -17.28 -12.33
CA TYR A 310 -1.14 -17.43 -10.93
C TYR A 310 -2.11 -16.73 -9.98
N SER A 311 -2.22 -17.29 -8.78
CA SER A 311 -3.11 -16.81 -7.72
C SER A 311 -2.33 -16.28 -6.52
N PHE A 312 -2.96 -15.35 -5.81
CA PHE A 312 -2.38 -14.60 -4.69
C PHE A 312 -3.16 -14.86 -3.39
N ASP A 313 -2.53 -14.69 -2.23
CA ASP A 313 -3.24 -14.61 -0.94
C ASP A 313 -2.64 -13.53 -0.01
N PHE A 314 -3.40 -13.18 1.02
CA PHE A 314 -2.97 -12.27 2.06
C PHE A 314 -2.29 -13.04 3.19
N ILE A 315 -1.10 -12.56 3.56
CA ILE A 315 -0.29 -13.11 4.64
C ILE A 315 -0.60 -12.33 5.90
N GLU A 316 -1.03 -13.04 6.94
CA GLU A 316 -1.28 -12.40 8.22
C GLU A 316 0.04 -11.94 8.85
N GLY A 317 0.02 -10.84 9.59
CA GLY A 317 1.18 -10.34 10.30
C GLY A 317 1.73 -9.07 9.68
N GLU A 318 2.61 -8.42 10.42
CA GLU A 318 3.05 -7.07 10.11
C GLU A 318 4.57 -7.00 10.10
N MET A 319 5.12 -6.40 9.05
CA MET A 319 6.50 -5.94 9.02
C MET A 319 6.56 -4.45 9.33
N HIS A 320 7.75 -3.98 9.70
CA HIS A 320 7.98 -2.61 10.09
C HIS A 320 8.95 -1.95 9.12
N GLU A 321 8.53 -0.83 8.54
CA GLU A 321 9.35 0.00 7.67
C GLU A 321 9.39 1.43 8.20
N LYS A 322 10.06 2.32 7.46
CA LYS A 322 10.06 3.75 7.75
C LYS A 322 9.48 4.53 6.57
N SER A 323 8.69 5.54 6.88
CA SER A 323 8.26 6.53 5.90
C SER A 323 9.46 7.38 5.42
N PRO A 324 9.38 7.98 4.22
CA PRO A 324 10.40 8.92 3.74
C PRO A 324 10.69 10.03 4.75
N PHE A 325 11.97 10.37 4.89
CA PHE A 325 12.43 11.29 5.95
C PHE A 325 12.20 12.75 5.61
N THR A 326 12.14 13.09 4.32
CA THR A 326 11.90 14.45 3.85
C THR A 326 10.63 14.53 2.99
N PHE A 327 10.06 15.73 2.87
CA PHE A 327 8.89 15.96 2.01
C PHE A 327 9.23 15.78 0.53
N TRP A 328 10.45 16.12 0.12
CA TRP A 328 10.92 15.92 -1.24
C TRP A 328 11.04 14.44 -1.59
N ASP A 329 11.61 13.64 -0.70
CA ASP A 329 11.68 12.19 -0.88
C ASP A 329 10.28 11.56 -0.95
N PHE A 330 9.36 12.03 -0.09
CA PHE A 330 7.96 11.60 -0.09
C PHE A 330 7.29 11.91 -1.44
N LEU A 331 7.41 13.14 -1.92
CA LEU A 331 6.88 13.57 -3.23
C LEU A 331 7.46 12.77 -4.40
N GLN A 332 8.78 12.55 -4.41
CA GLN A 332 9.46 11.77 -5.45
C GLN A 332 9.03 10.30 -5.45
N GLN A 333 8.79 9.72 -4.27
CA GLN A 333 8.27 8.36 -4.15
C GLN A 333 6.86 8.26 -4.77
N ARG A 334 5.96 9.21 -4.48
CA ARG A 334 4.60 9.25 -5.07
C ARG A 334 4.63 9.43 -6.57
N ARG A 335 5.46 10.35 -7.06
CA ARG A 335 5.68 10.57 -8.50
C ARG A 335 6.09 9.28 -9.20
N ARG A 336 7.07 8.56 -8.65
CA ARG A 336 7.56 7.29 -9.20
C ARG A 336 6.47 6.23 -9.26
N TRP A 337 5.68 6.07 -8.19
CA TRP A 337 4.58 5.09 -8.18
C TRP A 337 3.51 5.42 -9.22
N LEU A 338 3.11 6.68 -9.33
CA LEU A 338 2.16 7.13 -10.35
C LEU A 338 2.65 6.81 -11.76
N GLN A 339 3.92 7.14 -12.06
CA GLN A 339 4.53 6.85 -13.36
C GLN A 339 4.66 5.35 -13.64
N GLY A 340 5.08 4.55 -12.65
CA GLY A 340 5.21 3.11 -12.78
C GLY A 340 3.86 2.43 -13.04
N ILE A 341 2.82 2.78 -12.27
CA ILE A 341 1.47 2.26 -12.50
C ILE A 341 0.94 2.72 -13.86
N PHE A 342 1.21 3.96 -14.28
CA PHE A 342 0.86 4.44 -15.61
C PHE A 342 1.46 3.56 -16.71
N LEU A 343 2.74 3.21 -16.61
CA LEU A 343 3.41 2.31 -17.56
C LEU A 343 2.76 0.92 -17.56
N THR A 344 2.49 0.33 -16.39
CA THR A 344 1.81 -0.97 -16.27
C THR A 344 0.41 -0.95 -16.90
N VAL A 345 -0.38 0.09 -16.63
CA VAL A 345 -1.74 0.24 -17.17
C VAL A 345 -1.73 0.39 -18.69
N HIS A 346 -0.71 1.02 -19.27
CA HIS A 346 -0.63 1.25 -20.72
C HIS A 346 0.19 0.20 -21.48
N SER A 347 0.86 -0.72 -20.80
CA SER A 347 1.63 -1.79 -21.47
C SER A 347 0.74 -2.68 -22.31
N LYS A 348 1.13 -2.91 -23.56
CA LYS A 348 0.42 -3.82 -24.49
C LYS A 348 0.62 -5.29 -24.14
N TYR A 349 1.63 -5.60 -23.33
CA TYR A 349 1.96 -6.97 -22.90
C TYR A 349 0.97 -7.54 -21.89
N ILE A 350 0.26 -6.66 -21.17
CA ILE A 350 -0.73 -7.02 -20.16
C ILE A 350 -2.14 -6.73 -20.72
N PRO A 351 -3.01 -7.76 -20.85
CA PRO A 351 -4.39 -7.60 -21.30
C PRO A 351 -5.19 -6.64 -20.41
N PHE A 352 -6.10 -5.87 -21.01
CA PHE A 352 -6.92 -4.89 -20.28
C PHE A 352 -7.73 -5.50 -19.13
N ARG A 353 -8.24 -6.73 -19.29
CA ARG A 353 -8.97 -7.46 -18.24
C ARG A 353 -8.18 -7.63 -16.93
N CYS A 354 -6.85 -7.70 -17.00
CA CYS A 354 -6.00 -7.88 -15.82
C CYS A 354 -5.81 -6.56 -15.07
N LYS A 355 -5.91 -5.43 -15.77
CA LYS A 355 -5.53 -4.10 -15.30
C LYS A 355 -6.68 -3.09 -15.24
N PHE A 356 -7.93 -3.48 -15.51
CA PHE A 356 -9.07 -2.56 -15.50
C PHE A 356 -9.26 -1.86 -14.16
N LEU A 357 -9.26 -2.61 -13.04
CA LEU A 357 -9.41 -2.03 -11.70
C LEU A 357 -8.18 -1.22 -11.28
N LEU A 358 -6.97 -1.67 -11.65
CA LEU A 358 -5.74 -0.89 -11.50
C LEU A 358 -5.80 0.43 -12.30
N ALA A 359 -6.36 0.41 -13.52
CA ALA A 359 -6.55 1.60 -14.34
C ALA A 359 -7.56 2.56 -13.67
N SER A 360 -8.65 2.05 -13.11
CA SER A 360 -9.57 2.86 -12.30
C SER A 360 -8.84 3.55 -11.15
N SER A 361 -7.99 2.83 -10.43
CA SER A 361 -7.18 3.40 -9.34
C SER A 361 -6.20 4.46 -9.82
N LEU A 362 -5.51 4.20 -10.93
CA LEU A 362 -4.58 5.14 -11.54
C LEU A 362 -5.30 6.43 -11.94
N TYR A 363 -6.40 6.32 -12.67
CA TYR A 363 -7.09 7.51 -13.17
C TYR A 363 -7.78 8.27 -12.04
N ALA A 364 -8.29 7.61 -11.00
CA ALA A 364 -8.73 8.27 -9.79
C ALA A 364 -7.61 9.14 -9.18
N TRP A 365 -6.37 8.64 -9.13
CA TRP A 365 -5.21 9.37 -8.62
C TRP A 365 -4.76 10.49 -9.58
N VAL A 366 -4.68 10.23 -10.89
CA VAL A 366 -4.33 11.22 -11.92
C VAL A 366 -5.32 12.39 -11.94
N THR A 367 -6.61 12.12 -11.68
CA THR A 367 -7.63 13.17 -11.61
C THR A 367 -7.75 13.83 -10.24
N LEU A 368 -6.90 13.48 -9.27
CA LEU A 368 -6.95 14.05 -7.92
C LEU A 368 -6.91 15.59 -7.90
N PRO A 369 -6.14 16.30 -8.77
CA PRO A 369 -6.22 17.76 -8.85
C PRO A 369 -7.62 18.27 -9.20
N LEU A 370 -8.29 17.61 -10.14
CA LEU A 370 -9.65 17.99 -10.54
C LEU A 370 -10.66 17.70 -9.43
N THR A 371 -10.54 16.56 -8.75
CA THR A 371 -11.46 16.22 -7.65
C THR A 371 -11.20 17.05 -6.41
N THR A 372 -9.96 17.45 -6.13
CA THR A 372 -9.61 18.34 -5.01
C THR A 372 -10.19 19.74 -5.22
N LEU A 373 -10.25 20.22 -6.47
CA LEU A 373 -10.91 21.49 -6.79
C LEU A 373 -12.38 21.53 -6.37
N GLN A 374 -13.07 20.37 -6.26
CA GLN A 374 -14.47 20.33 -5.80
C GLN A 374 -14.65 20.88 -4.39
N ILE A 375 -13.62 20.85 -3.54
CA ILE A 375 -13.67 21.47 -2.20
C ILE A 375 -13.98 22.97 -2.32
N PHE A 376 -13.50 23.62 -3.38
CA PHE A 376 -13.74 25.04 -3.66
C PHE A 376 -14.92 25.25 -4.62
N LEU A 377 -15.09 24.37 -5.62
CA LEU A 377 -16.17 24.52 -6.61
C LEU A 377 -17.54 24.26 -6.00
N ASN A 378 -17.71 23.29 -5.10
CA ASN A 378 -19.03 22.95 -4.56
C ASN A 378 -19.69 24.11 -3.79
N PRO A 379 -18.99 24.88 -2.93
CA PRO A 379 -19.56 26.08 -2.32
C PRO A 379 -19.81 27.24 -3.29
N LEU A 380 -18.99 27.38 -4.34
CA LEU A 380 -19.06 28.51 -5.27
C LEU A 380 -20.08 28.29 -6.42
N LEU A 381 -20.16 27.06 -6.90
CA LEU A 381 -20.98 26.60 -8.02
C LEU A 381 -21.72 25.31 -7.60
N PRO A 382 -22.66 25.40 -6.64
CA PRO A 382 -23.40 24.24 -6.19
C PRO A 382 -24.15 23.60 -7.35
N LEU A 383 -24.25 22.28 -7.35
CA LEU A 383 -25.15 21.54 -8.25
C LEU A 383 -26.41 21.15 -7.49
N PRO A 384 -27.55 20.96 -8.17
CA PRO A 384 -28.74 20.38 -7.56
C PRO A 384 -28.41 19.07 -6.84
N LYS A 385 -29.07 18.84 -5.69
CA LYS A 385 -28.89 17.62 -4.93
C LYS A 385 -29.38 16.43 -5.76
N ALA A 386 -28.60 15.36 -5.74
CA ALA A 386 -28.87 14.10 -6.39
C ALA A 386 -28.50 13.01 -5.41
N PHE A 387 -29.48 12.52 -4.64
CA PHE A 387 -29.29 11.66 -3.48
C PHE A 387 -28.25 10.54 -3.70
N VAL A 388 -28.40 9.74 -4.77
CA VAL A 388 -27.48 8.62 -5.06
C VAL A 388 -26.06 9.11 -5.31
N LEU A 389 -25.90 10.18 -6.09
CA LEU A 389 -24.58 10.72 -6.42
C LEU A 389 -23.94 11.41 -5.20
N ASP A 390 -24.72 12.17 -4.44
CA ASP A 390 -24.27 12.78 -3.17
C ASP A 390 -23.82 11.72 -2.18
N PHE A 391 -24.63 10.68 -1.97
CA PHE A 391 -24.32 9.55 -1.10
C PHE A 391 -23.02 8.85 -1.52
N LEU A 392 -22.87 8.52 -2.81
CA LEU A 392 -21.66 7.81 -3.26
C LEU A 392 -20.38 8.66 -3.09
N VAL A 393 -20.46 9.97 -3.33
CA VAL A 393 -19.33 10.90 -3.14
C VAL A 393 -19.03 11.11 -1.66
N ALA A 394 -20.06 11.29 -0.82
CA ALA A 394 -19.92 11.41 0.62
C ALA A 394 -19.33 10.12 1.22
N PHE A 395 -19.81 8.95 0.81
CA PHE A 395 -19.26 7.65 1.19
C PHE A 395 -17.77 7.53 0.82
N VAL A 396 -17.40 7.90 -0.41
CA VAL A 396 -16.00 7.92 -0.84
C VAL A 396 -15.14 8.81 0.08
N GLY A 397 -15.61 10.01 0.38
CA GLY A 397 -14.93 10.92 1.30
C GLY A 397 -14.81 10.32 2.71
N ALA A 398 -15.91 9.79 3.23
CA ALA A 398 -16.01 9.22 4.57
C ALA A 398 -15.05 8.03 4.76
N VAL A 399 -15.01 7.09 3.80
CA VAL A 399 -14.09 5.94 3.83
C VAL A 399 -12.64 6.40 3.80
N ASN A 400 -12.27 7.32 2.90
CA ASN A 400 -10.88 7.80 2.81
C ASN A 400 -10.43 8.53 4.10
N LEU A 401 -11.30 9.33 4.71
CA LEU A 401 -11.00 9.97 6.00
C LEU A 401 -10.86 8.93 7.12
N TYR A 402 -11.74 7.92 7.15
CA TYR A 402 -11.68 6.86 8.14
C TYR A 402 -10.39 6.03 8.02
N MET A 403 -9.88 5.82 6.81
CA MET A 403 -8.63 5.10 6.58
C MET A 403 -7.44 5.74 7.30
N TYR A 404 -7.39 7.07 7.44
CA TYR A 404 -6.37 7.73 8.29
C TYR A 404 -6.55 7.37 9.76
N ILE A 405 -7.79 7.41 10.27
CA ILE A 405 -8.12 7.06 11.66
C ILE A 405 -7.72 5.60 11.93
N PHE A 406 -8.20 4.67 11.10
CA PHE A 406 -7.88 3.25 11.24
C PHE A 406 -6.38 3.00 11.15
N GLY A 407 -5.71 3.61 10.17
CA GLY A 407 -4.27 3.47 9.95
C GLY A 407 -3.44 3.87 11.16
N VAL A 408 -3.77 5.00 11.80
CA VAL A 408 -3.11 5.45 13.03
C VAL A 408 -3.41 4.50 14.17
N ILE A 409 -4.67 4.17 14.40
CA ILE A 409 -5.05 3.26 15.49
C ILE A 409 -4.30 1.94 15.34
N LYS A 410 -4.26 1.38 14.13
CA LYS A 410 -3.57 0.11 13.86
C LYS A 410 -2.06 0.23 14.06
N SER A 411 -1.43 1.29 13.57
CA SER A 411 0.02 1.49 13.63
C SER A 411 0.52 1.78 15.05
N PHE A 412 -0.26 2.50 15.85
CA PHE A 412 0.17 3.02 17.15
C PHE A 412 -0.43 2.27 18.34
N SER A 413 -1.48 1.45 18.15
CA SER A 413 -2.16 0.73 19.24
C SER A 413 -1.23 -0.15 20.05
N HIS A 414 -0.24 -0.81 19.42
CA HIS A 414 0.70 -1.66 20.15
C HIS A 414 1.64 -0.84 21.03
N LYS A 415 2.22 0.24 20.48
CA LYS A 415 3.20 1.11 21.15
C LYS A 415 2.58 1.94 22.29
N TYR A 416 1.35 2.42 22.11
CA TYR A 416 0.67 3.30 23.06
C TYR A 416 -0.58 2.65 23.68
N ARG A 417 -0.62 1.32 23.82
CA ARG A 417 -1.76 0.57 24.37
C ARG A 417 -2.24 1.07 25.73
N ASN A 418 -1.33 1.60 26.55
CA ASN A 418 -1.61 2.09 27.90
C ASN A 418 -1.84 3.61 27.96
N ASN A 419 -1.80 4.33 26.83
CA ASN A 419 -1.96 5.78 26.80
C ASN A 419 -2.93 6.20 25.69
N SER A 420 -4.22 6.02 25.97
CA SER A 420 -5.32 6.37 25.06
C SER A 420 -5.31 7.86 24.67
N TRP A 421 -4.82 8.74 25.56
CA TRP A 421 -4.70 10.16 25.27
C TRP A 421 -3.70 10.45 24.15
N ARG A 422 -2.53 9.80 24.18
CA ARG A 422 -1.56 9.90 23.08
C ARG A 422 -2.11 9.36 21.76
N LEU A 423 -2.84 8.24 21.81
CA LEU A 423 -3.47 7.68 20.62
C LEU A 423 -4.51 8.64 20.01
N LEU A 424 -5.31 9.30 20.86
CA LEU A 424 -6.25 10.34 20.43
C LEU A 424 -5.52 11.53 19.79
N ILE A 425 -4.45 12.03 20.43
CA ILE A 425 -3.64 13.12 19.88
C ILE A 425 -3.09 12.75 18.50
N TYR A 426 -2.53 11.56 18.32
CA TYR A 426 -1.99 11.14 17.02
C TYR A 426 -3.09 10.95 15.97
N THR A 427 -4.27 10.50 16.38
CA THR A 427 -5.43 10.41 15.48
C THR A 427 -5.86 11.79 15.00
N LEU A 428 -5.96 12.76 15.91
CA LEU A 428 -6.24 14.17 15.56
C LEU A 428 -5.13 14.77 14.69
N ALA A 429 -3.87 14.50 15.01
CA ALA A 429 -2.73 14.96 14.22
C ALA A 429 -2.74 14.40 12.81
N ALA A 430 -3.17 13.14 12.61
CA ALA A 430 -3.32 12.57 11.28
C ALA A 430 -4.42 13.24 10.47
N LEU A 431 -5.54 13.62 11.09
CA LEU A 431 -6.57 14.41 10.42
C LEU A 431 -6.03 15.79 9.99
N VAL A 432 -5.19 16.41 10.82
CA VAL A 432 -4.50 17.68 10.48
C VAL A 432 -3.45 17.48 9.38
N ALA A 433 -2.89 16.28 9.22
CA ALA A 433 -1.94 15.96 8.16
C ALA A 433 -2.60 15.76 6.78
N ILE A 434 -3.94 15.61 6.72
CA ILE A 434 -4.65 15.33 5.46
C ILE A 434 -4.46 16.44 4.41
N PRO A 435 -4.63 17.74 4.72
CA PRO A 435 -4.37 18.80 3.74
C PRO A 435 -2.95 18.78 3.18
N PHE A 436 -1.95 18.48 4.03
CA PHE A 436 -0.58 18.29 3.58
C PHE A 436 -0.45 17.10 2.61
N ASN A 437 -1.05 15.95 2.95
CA ASN A 437 -0.98 14.79 2.08
C ASN A 437 -1.69 15.05 0.74
N ILE A 438 -2.87 15.67 0.75
CA ILE A 438 -3.58 16.09 -0.47
C ILE A 438 -2.68 17.00 -1.31
N TRP A 439 -2.01 17.98 -0.70
CA TRP A 439 -1.11 18.88 -1.42
C TRP A 439 0.06 18.13 -2.07
N ILE A 440 0.74 17.23 -1.33
CA ILE A 440 1.83 16.42 -1.89
C ILE A 440 1.34 15.52 -3.03
N GLU A 441 0.23 14.82 -2.84
CA GLU A 441 -0.32 13.91 -3.85
C GLU A 441 -0.69 14.67 -5.13
N ASN A 442 -1.25 15.88 -5.01
CA ASN A 442 -1.51 16.75 -6.15
C ASN A 442 -0.23 17.20 -6.87
N MET A 443 0.80 17.61 -6.12
CA MET A 443 2.10 17.96 -6.70
C MET A 443 2.74 16.73 -7.39
N ALA A 444 2.61 15.54 -6.80
CA ALA A 444 3.14 14.30 -7.36
C ALA A 444 2.50 13.97 -8.71
N VAL A 445 1.18 14.17 -8.83
CA VAL A 445 0.43 14.01 -10.08
C VAL A 445 0.93 15.00 -11.13
N LEU A 446 0.97 16.30 -10.81
CA LEU A 446 1.41 17.34 -11.76
C LEU A 446 2.85 17.09 -12.23
N MET A 447 3.76 16.78 -11.31
CA MET A 447 5.14 16.44 -11.64
C MET A 447 5.22 15.13 -12.44
N GLY A 448 4.44 14.11 -12.09
CA GLY A 448 4.45 12.82 -12.76
C GLY A 448 4.00 12.87 -14.21
N ILE A 449 3.01 13.74 -14.50
CA ILE A 449 2.53 13.99 -15.87
C ILE A 449 3.57 14.77 -16.68
N CYS A 450 4.19 15.79 -16.09
CA CYS A 450 5.10 16.72 -16.79
C CYS A 450 6.56 16.23 -16.90
N SER A 451 6.98 15.24 -16.11
CA SER A 451 8.38 14.77 -16.06
C SER A 451 8.62 13.48 -16.86
N ASN A 452 9.91 13.19 -17.12
CA ASN A 452 10.31 11.97 -17.79
C ASN A 452 9.95 10.73 -16.95
N LYS A 453 9.30 9.75 -17.57
CA LYS A 453 8.74 8.55 -16.91
C LYS A 453 9.77 7.45 -16.65
N PHE A 454 11.01 7.58 -17.16
CA PHE A 454 12.07 6.57 -17.04
C PHE A 454 13.16 6.93 -16.01
N GLU A 455 12.95 7.98 -15.21
CA GLU A 455 13.89 8.35 -14.14
C GLU A 455 13.54 7.67 -12.82
N PHE A 456 14.54 7.10 -12.15
CA PHE A 456 14.38 6.44 -10.85
C PHE A 456 15.15 7.19 -9.76
N TYR A 457 14.40 7.88 -8.89
CA TYR A 457 14.94 8.54 -7.71
C TYR A 457 14.92 7.61 -6.51
N VAL A 458 16.03 7.58 -5.75
CA VAL A 458 16.16 6.78 -4.52
C VAL A 458 15.97 7.71 -3.33
N VAL A 459 15.02 7.37 -2.46
CA VAL A 459 14.77 8.09 -1.20
C VAL A 459 16.04 8.08 -0.36
N ASN A 460 16.43 9.25 0.16
CA ASN A 460 17.56 9.35 1.08
C ASN A 460 17.19 8.76 2.45
N LYS A 461 18.05 7.88 2.97
CA LYS A 461 17.84 7.13 4.21
C LYS A 461 18.92 7.40 5.26
N ASP A 462 19.78 8.40 5.08
CA ASP A 462 20.76 8.79 6.09
C ASP A 462 20.13 9.70 7.16
N THR A 463 20.09 9.23 8.40
CA THR A 463 19.62 10.02 9.55
C THR A 463 20.67 11.02 10.04
N ARG A 464 21.96 10.82 9.77
CA ARG A 464 23.05 11.67 10.27
C ARG A 464 23.12 13.02 9.55
N LEU A 465 22.82 13.04 8.25
CA LEU A 465 22.80 14.27 7.45
C LEU A 465 21.63 15.22 7.83
N ILE A 466 20.53 14.68 8.37
CA ILE A 466 19.36 15.47 8.76
C ILE A 466 19.63 16.26 10.05
N ASN A 467 20.33 15.65 11.01
CA ASN A 467 20.69 16.34 12.26
C ASN A 467 21.73 17.45 12.07
N SER A 468 22.55 17.40 11.01
CA SER A 468 23.51 18.48 10.68
C SER A 468 22.87 19.70 10.00
N GLN A 469 21.61 19.63 9.57
CA GLN A 469 20.87 20.77 9.01
C GLN A 469 19.98 21.46 10.05
N ILE A 470 19.93 20.94 11.28
CA ILE A 470 19.12 21.45 12.40
C ILE A 470 20.01 22.06 13.51
N VAL A 471 21.34 22.11 13.32
CA VAL A 471 22.28 22.83 14.20
C VAL A 471 22.58 24.21 13.63
#